data_AF-A0A847PSY0-F1
#
_entry.id   AF-A0A847PSY0-F1
#
_cell.length_a   1.000
_cell.length_b   1.000
_cell.length_c   1.000
_cell.angle_alpha   90.00
_cell.angle_beta   90.00
_cell.angle_gamma   90.00
#
_symmetry.space_group_name_H-M   'P 1'
#
loop_
_entity.id
_entity.type
_entity.pdbx_description
1 polymer ?
#
loop_
_entity_poly.entity_id
_entity_poly.type
_entity_poly.pdbx_seq_one_letter_code
_entity_poly.pdbx_strand_id
1 'polypeptide(L)' 'MSYIKKTCPVCGKEFFVLKNAEEKAIYCTLECLTRVQDKFGSRGMSFPDFG' A
#
# COMPACT_ATOMS: atom_id res chain seq x y z
N MET A 1 8.93 0.78 21.11
CA MET A 1 8.58 0.80 19.68
C MET A 1 8.72 2.22 19.17
N SER A 2 9.51 2.49 18.13
CA SER A 2 9.60 3.82 17.50
C SER A 2 8.73 3.84 16.25
N TYR A 3 7.84 4.81 16.15
CA TYR A 3 7.02 5.07 14.97
C TYR A 3 7.53 6.33 14.28
N ILE A 4 7.52 6.34 12.97
CA ILE A 4 7.86 7.48 12.15
C ILE A 4 6.64 7.87 11.32
N LYS A 5 6.46 9.17 11.14
CA LYS A 5 5.38 9.73 10.32
C LYS A 5 5.88 9.86 8.89
N LYS A 6 5.17 9.27 7.94
CA LYS A 6 5.45 9.43 6.50
C LYS A 6 4.19 9.86 5.78
N THR A 7 4.37 10.50 4.63
CA THR A 7 3.28 10.89 3.75
C THR A 7 3.30 9.97 2.55
N CYS A 8 2.16 9.35 2.25
CA CYS A 8 2.10 8.43 1.12
C CYS A 8 2.09 9.21 -0.20
N PRO A 9 3.00 8.91 -1.15
CA PRO A 9 3.08 9.62 -2.42
C PRO A 9 1.90 9.32 -3.37
N VAL A 10 1.10 8.30 -3.09
CA VAL A 10 -0.06 7.88 -3.92
C VAL A 10 -1.34 8.56 -3.45
N CYS A 11 -1.59 8.55 -2.15
CA CYS A 11 -2.84 9.04 -1.55
C CYS A 11 -2.71 10.45 -0.94
N GLY A 12 -1.49 10.93 -0.68
CA GLY A 12 -1.23 12.18 0.03
C GLY A 12 -1.54 12.14 1.53
N LYS A 13 -1.96 10.99 2.08
CA LYS A 13 -2.29 10.84 3.50
C LYS A 13 -1.04 10.62 4.34
N GLU A 14 -1.06 11.21 5.53
CA GLU A 14 -0.07 10.98 6.58
C GLU A 14 -0.37 9.67 7.30
N PHE A 15 0.64 8.83 7.48
CA PHE A 15 0.52 7.56 8.18
C PHE A 15 1.74 7.28 9.04
N PHE A 16 1.56 6.44 10.06
CA PHE A 16 2.60 6.08 11.00
C PHE A 16 3.11 4.68 10.66
N VAL A 17 4.41 4.55 10.43
CA VAL A 17 5.06 3.25 10.21
C VAL A 17 6.04 2.97 11.32
N LEU A 18 6.22 1.69 11.64
CA LEU A 18 7.26 1.28 12.57
C LEU A 18 8.63 1.55 11.93
N LYS A 19 9.61 1.95 12.75
CA LYS A 19 10.98 2.17 12.29
C LYS A 19 11.58 0.93 11.60
N ASN A 20 11.29 -0.27 12.10
CA ASN A 20 11.70 -1.54 11.47
C ASN A 20 10.97 -1.84 10.14
N ALA A 21 9.80 -1.27 9.94
CA ALA A 21 9.01 -1.46 8.74
C ALA A 21 9.21 -0.34 7.73
N GLU A 22 9.95 0.74 8.06
CA GLU A 22 10.06 1.91 7.18
C GLU A 22 10.68 1.60 5.83
N GLU A 23 11.60 0.64 5.81
CA GLU A 23 12.31 0.20 4.61
C GLU A 23 11.36 -0.52 3.63
N LYS A 24 10.26 -1.08 4.14
CA LYS A 24 9.23 -1.79 3.35
C LYS A 24 7.92 -1.01 3.19
N ALA A 25 7.58 -0.16 4.15
CA ALA A 25 6.29 0.53 4.26
C ALA A 25 6.37 1.93 3.66
N ILE A 26 6.29 2.00 2.33
CA ILE A 26 6.31 3.25 1.54
C ILE A 26 4.89 3.84 1.38
N TYR A 27 3.86 3.00 1.47
CA TYR A 27 2.48 3.38 1.15
C TYR A 27 1.55 3.33 2.37
N CYS A 28 0.54 4.22 2.39
CA CYS A 28 -0.46 4.33 3.45
C CYS A 28 -1.27 3.03 3.62
N THR A 29 -1.54 2.34 2.51
CA THR A 29 -2.33 1.10 2.45
C THR A 29 -1.82 0.17 1.36
N LEU A 30 -2.19 -1.12 1.47
CA LEU A 30 -1.95 -2.11 0.43
C LEU A 30 -2.62 -1.72 -0.90
N GLU A 31 -3.76 -1.03 -0.86
CA GLU A 31 -4.42 -0.52 -2.07
C GLU A 31 -3.54 0.47 -2.85
N CYS A 32 -2.79 1.34 -2.16
CA CYS A 32 -1.86 2.26 -2.80
C CYS A 32 -0.66 1.53 -3.42
N LEU A 33 -0.19 0.47 -2.77
CA LEU A 33 0.82 -0.41 -3.32
C LEU A 33 0.30 -1.13 -4.58
N THR A 34 -0.92 -1.66 -4.53
CA THR A 34 -1.59 -2.31 -5.66
C THR A 34 -1.78 -1.35 -6.84
N ARG A 35 -2.21 -0.11 -6.62
CA ARG A 35 -2.33 0.91 -7.68
C ARG A 35 -1.02 1.15 -8.44
N VAL A 36 0.12 1.01 -7.76
CA VAL A 36 1.44 1.18 -8.37
C VAL A 36 1.91 -0.12 -9.03
N GLN A 37 1.68 -1.28 -8.40
CA GLN A 37 2.08 -2.59 -8.93
C GLN A 37 1.22 -3.10 -10.09
N ASP A 38 -0.03 -2.67 -10.21
CA ASP A 38 -0.97 -3.07 -11.27
C ASP A 38 -0.41 -2.81 -12.68
N LYS A 39 0.55 -1.89 -12.82
CA LYS A 39 1.24 -1.65 -14.11
C LYS A 39 2.20 -2.76 -14.56
N PHE A 40 2.54 -3.76 -13.74
CA PHE A 40 3.64 -4.69 -14.07
C PHE A 40 3.33 -6.20 -14.00
N GLY A 41 2.06 -6.63 -13.85
CA GLY A 41 1.78 -8.07 -13.76
C GLY A 41 0.32 -8.49 -13.86
N SER A 42 -0.15 -8.67 -15.09
CA SER A 42 -1.09 -9.68 -15.61
C SER A 42 -1.93 -10.54 -14.63
N ARG A 43 -3.26 -10.53 -14.89
CA ARG A 43 -4.32 -11.51 -14.53
C ARG A 43 -4.90 -11.48 -13.10
N GLY A 44 -5.87 -10.59 -12.92
CA GLY A 44 -7.26 -11.00 -12.73
C GLY A 44 -7.61 -11.81 -11.49
N MET A 45 -8.21 -11.14 -10.51
CA MET A 45 -9.14 -11.76 -9.58
C MET A 45 -10.49 -11.03 -9.74
N SER A 46 -11.26 -11.42 -10.75
CA SER A 46 -12.70 -11.19 -10.71
C SER A 46 -13.24 -12.05 -9.57
N PHE A 47 -13.65 -11.39 -8.49
CA PHE A 47 -14.48 -12.04 -7.47
C PHE A 47 -15.71 -12.64 -8.19
N PRO A 48 -15.97 -13.95 -8.07
CA PRO A 48 -17.21 -14.48 -8.57
C PRO A 48 -18.37 -13.92 -7.74
N ASP A 49 -19.34 -13.36 -8.46
CA ASP A 49 -20.67 -13.00 -7.97
C ASP A 49 -21.30 -14.22 -7.32
N PHE A 50 -21.48 -14.19 -6.00
CA PHE A 50 -22.17 -15.26 -5.27
C PHE A 50 -23.67 -14.96 -5.33
N GLY A 51 -24.29 -15.38 -6.42
CA GLY A 51 -25.75 -15.45 -6.59
C GLY A 51 -26.36 -16.60 -5.80
#